data_AF-A0A950CPI1-F1
#
_entry.id   AF-A0A950CPI1-F1
#
_cell.length_a   1.000
_cell.length_b   1.000
_cell.length_c   1.000
_cell.angle_alpha   90.00
_cell.angle_beta   90.00
_cell.angle_gamma   90.00
#
_symmetry.space_group_name_H-M   'P 1'
#
loop_
_entity.id
_entity.type
_entity.pdbx_description
1 polymer ?
#
loop_
_entity_poly.entity_id
_entity_poly.type
_entity_poly.pdbx_seq_one_letter_code
_entity_poly.pdbx_strand_id
1 'polypeptide(L)'
;NRSRVKFTVTDGAIRFGLGAVRGVGTKSAEEIIAVREKGGDFKNLADFCTRVGTQLLNRRVLEALIKCGALDLTGIPRAALMAQVDDALKLAQREESDAARNQISLFSQKIMPPALNSRGPINEWSQNELLSFEKEALGFFITAHPLDKYERELRRISKLTTADLPSAPDGSQVRLAGVIHAVKLKNNKAGKRYATFQLEDREGTVECIAWPETYQKYESTIAGDMPVAAKGKLDVDEERAQIILDELRPLGAALTEAVREVRIRAPRGRIANGELIQIKELLRRHNGQSLIYLHIYFEDGREAIFLLGDAYRVAPTEGFVAELEQMLAPGSVELF
;
A
#
# COMPACT_ATOMS: atom_id res chain seq x y z
N ASN A 1 16.25 17.81 -2.31
CA ASN A 1 16.57 19.25 -2.23
C ASN A 1 16.21 19.96 -0.93
N ARG A 2 15.09 19.68 -0.24
CA ARG A 2 14.69 20.48 0.95
C ARG A 2 14.98 19.84 2.31
N SER A 3 14.99 18.51 2.41
CA SER A 3 15.17 17.81 3.69
C SER A 3 16.51 18.09 4.37
N ARG A 4 16.51 18.01 5.71
CA ARG A 4 17.69 18.07 6.58
C ARG A 4 17.99 16.68 7.16
N VAL A 5 18.99 16.58 8.05
CA VAL A 5 19.34 15.30 8.70
C VAL A 5 18.19 14.80 9.58
N LYS A 6 17.68 15.69 10.44
CA LYS A 6 16.52 15.47 11.31
C LYS A 6 15.25 16.01 10.66
N PHE A 7 14.11 15.68 11.26
CA PHE A 7 12.81 16.26 10.92
C PHE A 7 12.83 17.78 11.09
N THR A 8 12.16 18.49 10.18
CA THR A 8 12.08 19.96 10.20
C THR A 8 10.67 20.42 9.88
N VAL A 9 10.22 21.51 10.48
CA VAL A 9 8.94 22.15 10.12
C VAL A 9 9.17 23.09 8.93
N THR A 10 8.34 23.00 7.90
CA THR A 10 8.38 23.88 6.74
C THR A 10 6.95 24.06 6.22
N ASP A 11 6.52 25.30 6.03
CA ASP A 11 5.20 25.65 5.48
C ASP A 11 4.02 24.96 6.21
N GLY A 12 4.08 24.90 7.54
CA GLY A 12 3.04 24.26 8.37
C GLY A 12 3.04 22.72 8.32
N ALA A 13 3.99 22.10 7.62
CA ALA A 13 4.14 20.65 7.54
C ALA A 13 5.46 20.17 8.16
N ILE A 14 5.49 18.91 8.59
CA ILE A 14 6.71 18.24 9.03
C ILE A 14 7.38 17.60 7.82
N ARG A 15 8.61 18.01 7.52
CA ARG A 15 9.45 17.42 6.49
C ARG A 15 10.32 16.33 7.08
N PHE A 16 10.29 15.15 6.45
CA PHE A 16 11.05 13.98 6.85
C PHE A 16 12.57 14.22 6.73
N GLY A 17 13.32 13.76 7.75
CA GLY A 17 14.78 13.87 7.80
C GLY A 17 15.48 12.74 7.06
N LEU A 18 16.50 13.06 6.27
CA LEU A 18 17.28 12.07 5.50
C LEU A 18 17.98 11.04 6.40
N GLY A 19 18.33 11.41 7.63
CA GLY A 19 18.98 10.50 8.58
C GLY A 19 18.05 9.41 9.13
N ALA A 20 16.73 9.61 9.03
CA ALA A 20 15.73 8.62 9.48
C ALA A 20 15.37 7.60 8.38
N VAL A 21 15.86 7.77 7.15
CA VAL A 21 15.64 6.82 6.05
C VAL A 21 16.50 5.58 6.26
N ARG A 22 15.87 4.42 6.33
CA ARG A 22 16.53 3.14 6.55
C ARG A 22 17.52 2.85 5.42
N GLY A 23 18.79 2.67 5.77
CA GLY A 23 19.86 2.36 4.81
C GLY A 23 20.64 3.58 4.32
N VAL A 24 20.22 4.81 4.61
CA VAL A 24 21.00 6.02 4.28
C VAL A 24 22.07 6.30 5.33
N GLY A 25 21.66 6.35 6.61
CA GLY A 25 22.54 6.66 7.74
C GLY A 25 22.88 8.16 7.87
N THR A 26 23.23 8.58 9.09
CA THR A 26 23.44 10.00 9.43
C THR A 26 24.57 10.65 8.65
N LYS A 27 25.71 9.96 8.49
CA LYS A 27 26.89 10.49 7.79
C LYS A 27 26.60 10.78 6.31
N SER A 28 25.92 9.86 5.63
CA SER A 28 25.52 10.05 4.22
C SER A 28 24.56 11.23 4.08
N ALA A 29 23.61 11.36 5.01
CA ALA A 29 22.67 12.48 5.04
C ALA A 29 23.38 13.84 5.24
N GLU A 30 24.34 13.91 6.16
CA GLU A 30 25.15 15.10 6.41
C GLU A 30 25.94 15.53 5.16
N GLU A 31 26.60 14.58 4.49
CA GLU A 31 27.37 14.90 3.29
C GLU A 31 26.47 15.36 2.14
N ILE A 32 25.34 14.68 1.90
CA ILE A 32 24.37 15.09 0.87
C ILE A 32 23.96 16.55 1.08
N ILE A 33 23.76 16.95 2.33
CA ILE A 33 23.41 18.33 2.70
C ILE A 33 24.57 19.27 2.47
N ALA A 34 25.80 18.91 2.86
CA ALA A 34 26.99 19.73 2.66
C ALA A 34 27.27 19.98 1.16
N VAL A 35 27.15 18.94 0.32
CA VAL A 35 27.28 19.02 -1.13
C VAL A 35 26.21 19.93 -1.74
N ARG A 36 24.96 19.85 -1.25
CA ARG A 36 23.87 20.73 -1.67
C ARG A 36 24.14 22.19 -1.26
N GLU A 37 24.60 22.43 -0.04
CA GLU A 37 24.86 23.80 0.45
C GLU A 37 25.99 24.50 -0.31
N LYS A 38 27.03 23.74 -0.71
CA LYS A 38 28.14 24.29 -1.52
C LYS A 38 27.77 24.51 -2.98
N GLY A 39 27.02 23.59 -3.59
CA GLY A 39 26.76 23.59 -5.04
C GLY A 39 25.33 23.94 -5.47
N GLY A 40 24.45 24.28 -4.54
CA GLY A 40 23.03 24.53 -4.80
C GLY A 40 22.20 23.24 -4.96
N ASP A 41 20.93 23.43 -5.34
CA ASP A 41 19.96 22.34 -5.54
C ASP A 41 20.44 21.31 -6.58
N PHE A 42 20.12 20.03 -6.36
CA PHE A 42 20.38 18.98 -7.33
C PHE A 42 19.35 19.04 -8.46
N LYS A 43 19.82 18.92 -9.71
CA LYS A 43 18.97 19.06 -10.90
C LYS A 43 18.32 17.75 -11.35
N ASN A 44 19.07 16.66 -11.29
CA ASN A 44 18.64 15.34 -11.72
C ASN A 44 19.49 14.24 -11.04
N LEU A 45 19.18 12.97 -11.32
CA LEU A 45 19.87 11.82 -10.75
C LEU A 45 21.38 11.80 -11.06
N ALA A 46 21.78 12.15 -12.29
CA ALA A 46 23.17 12.20 -12.68
C ALA A 46 23.95 13.27 -11.88
N ASP A 47 23.42 14.50 -11.83
CA ASP A 47 23.97 15.61 -11.04
C ASP A 47 24.08 15.27 -9.55
N PHE A 48 23.08 14.57 -9.01
CA PHE A 48 23.12 14.09 -7.63
C PHE A 48 24.25 13.08 -7.40
N CYS A 49 24.34 12.04 -8.23
CA CYS A 49 25.33 10.99 -8.06
C CYS A 49 26.77 11.47 -8.27
N THR A 50 27.02 12.32 -9.27
CA THR A 50 28.37 12.84 -9.56
C THR A 50 28.86 13.81 -8.50
N ARG A 51 27.97 14.65 -7.93
CA ARG A 51 28.35 15.62 -6.90
C ARG A 51 28.53 15.01 -5.52
N VAL A 52 27.73 14.00 -5.15
CA VAL A 52 27.82 13.34 -3.84
C VAL A 52 28.97 12.32 -3.81
N GLY A 53 29.24 11.67 -4.95
CA GLY A 53 30.34 10.73 -5.09
C GLY A 53 30.02 9.31 -4.58
N THR A 54 30.79 8.34 -5.05
CA THR A 54 30.47 6.90 -4.91
C THR A 54 30.94 6.29 -3.60
N GLN A 55 31.82 6.96 -2.85
CA GLN A 55 32.23 6.50 -1.53
C GLN A 55 31.08 6.51 -0.50
N LEU A 56 30.16 7.47 -0.63
CA LEU A 56 29.04 7.64 0.29
C LEU A 56 27.72 7.19 -0.34
N LEU A 57 27.59 7.36 -1.65
CA LEU A 57 26.43 6.93 -2.41
C LEU A 57 26.63 5.51 -2.97
N ASN A 58 26.44 4.49 -2.13
CA ASN A 58 26.34 3.13 -2.61
C ASN A 58 24.94 2.82 -3.17
N ARG A 59 24.81 1.68 -3.86
CA ARG A 59 23.54 1.22 -4.43
C ARG A 59 22.39 1.22 -3.42
N ARG A 60 22.63 0.69 -2.21
CA ARG A 60 21.62 0.60 -1.15
C ARG A 60 21.11 1.98 -0.71
N VAL A 61 21.99 2.96 -0.57
CA VAL A 61 21.63 4.35 -0.22
C VAL A 61 20.76 4.96 -1.33
N LEU A 62 21.17 4.79 -2.58
CA LEU A 62 20.45 5.36 -3.71
C LEU A 62 19.05 4.74 -3.87
N GLU A 63 18.95 3.41 -3.77
CA GLU A 63 17.66 2.70 -3.79
C GLU A 63 16.74 3.18 -2.66
N ALA A 64 17.26 3.34 -1.44
CA ALA A 64 16.47 3.82 -0.30
C ALA A 64 15.94 5.25 -0.53
N LEU A 65 16.74 6.15 -1.09
CA LEU A 65 16.35 7.52 -1.41
C LEU A 65 15.29 7.59 -2.53
N ILE A 66 15.37 6.71 -3.52
CA ILE A 66 14.34 6.59 -4.57
C ILE A 66 13.05 6.05 -3.94
N LYS A 67 13.13 4.94 -3.19
CA LYS A 67 11.97 4.28 -2.57
C LYS A 67 11.19 5.20 -1.63
N CYS A 68 11.88 6.06 -0.86
CA CYS A 68 11.22 7.00 0.05
C CYS A 68 10.77 8.33 -0.61
N GLY A 69 11.00 8.51 -1.91
CA GLY A 69 10.58 9.70 -2.65
C GLY A 69 11.49 10.92 -2.49
N ALA A 70 12.67 10.79 -1.91
CA ALA A 70 13.61 11.90 -1.77
C ALA A 70 14.09 12.45 -3.13
N LEU A 71 13.94 11.67 -4.21
CA LEU A 71 14.32 11.99 -5.59
C LEU A 71 13.14 12.24 -6.53
N ASP A 72 11.90 12.32 -6.01
CA ASP A 72 10.69 12.60 -6.80
C ASP A 72 10.69 13.99 -7.44
N LEU A 73 11.54 14.89 -6.94
CA LEU A 73 11.72 16.25 -7.46
C LEU A 73 12.11 16.29 -8.96
N THR A 74 12.56 15.17 -9.51
CA THR A 74 12.91 15.04 -10.93
C THR A 74 11.69 14.95 -11.84
N GLY A 75 10.50 14.65 -11.31
CA GLY A 75 9.30 14.36 -12.09
C GLY A 75 9.36 13.05 -12.89
N ILE A 76 10.42 12.26 -12.69
CA ILE A 76 10.62 10.96 -13.32
C ILE A 76 9.99 9.90 -12.41
N PRO A 77 9.25 8.92 -12.96
CA PRO A 77 8.72 7.80 -12.17
C PRO A 77 9.81 7.10 -11.35
N ARG A 78 9.52 6.73 -10.10
CA ARG A 78 10.47 6.05 -9.21
C ARG A 78 10.96 4.73 -9.82
N ALA A 79 10.08 4.00 -10.51
CA ALA A 79 10.47 2.82 -11.29
C ALA A 79 11.53 3.11 -12.35
N ALA A 80 11.42 4.25 -13.04
CA ALA A 80 12.38 4.68 -14.06
C ALA A 80 13.71 5.12 -13.43
N LEU A 81 13.67 5.84 -12.30
CA LEU A 81 14.88 6.18 -11.53
C LEU A 81 15.59 4.92 -11.03
N MET A 82 14.84 3.93 -10.54
CA MET A 82 15.37 2.66 -10.05
C MET A 82 16.11 1.89 -11.15
N ALA A 83 15.56 1.88 -12.37
CA ALA A 83 16.20 1.24 -13.52
C ALA A 83 17.53 1.92 -13.93
N GLN A 84 17.76 3.17 -13.53
CA GLN A 84 18.96 3.95 -13.86
C GLN A 84 20.06 3.89 -12.80
N VAL A 85 19.82 3.24 -11.65
CA VAL A 85 20.76 3.20 -10.51
C VAL A 85 22.16 2.73 -10.90
N ASP A 86 22.27 1.62 -11.65
CA ASP A 86 23.59 1.10 -12.07
C ASP A 86 24.33 2.05 -13.00
N ASP A 87 23.61 2.63 -13.95
CA ASP A 87 24.19 3.53 -14.94
C ASP A 87 24.63 4.84 -14.27
N ALA A 88 23.87 5.33 -13.29
CA ALA A 88 24.22 6.51 -12.50
C ALA A 88 25.45 6.28 -11.60
N LEU A 89 25.58 5.11 -10.98
CA LEU A 89 26.76 4.77 -10.18
C LEU A 89 28.01 4.62 -11.06
N LYS A 90 27.90 3.94 -12.20
CA LYS A 90 29.02 3.81 -13.17
C LYS A 90 29.46 5.17 -13.69
N LEU A 91 28.51 6.07 -13.95
CA LEU A 91 28.80 7.41 -14.41
C LEU A 91 29.58 8.21 -13.35
N ALA A 92 29.13 8.20 -12.10
CA ALA A 92 29.82 8.86 -11.01
C ALA A 92 31.24 8.29 -10.79
N GLN A 93 31.42 6.96 -10.89
CA GLN A 93 32.76 6.34 -10.78
C GLN A 93 33.72 6.78 -11.90
N ARG A 94 33.22 6.95 -13.13
CA ARG A 94 34.03 7.42 -14.26
C ARG A 94 34.49 8.85 -14.03
N GLU A 95 33.57 9.75 -13.66
CA GLU A 95 33.88 11.15 -13.37
C GLU A 95 34.89 11.29 -12.22
N GLU A 96 34.74 10.52 -11.14
CA GLU A 96 35.72 10.48 -10.04
C GLU A 96 37.11 10.01 -10.53
N SER A 97 37.16 8.99 -11.39
CA SER A 97 38.42 8.48 -11.94
C SER A 97 39.10 9.49 -12.86
N ASP A 98 38.34 10.15 -13.72
CA ASP A 98 38.86 11.14 -14.68
C ASP A 98 39.38 12.39 -13.94
N ALA A 99 38.68 12.84 -12.90
CA ALA A 99 39.15 13.91 -12.02
C ALA A 99 40.45 13.54 -11.28
N ALA A 100 40.55 12.31 -10.77
CA ALA A 100 41.74 11.84 -10.05
C ALA A 100 42.97 11.67 -10.96
N ARG A 101 42.76 11.43 -12.26
CA ARG A 101 43.84 11.25 -13.25
C ARG A 101 44.51 12.56 -13.69
N ASN A 102 44.09 13.71 -13.16
CA ASN A 102 44.66 15.02 -13.49
C ASN A 102 44.68 15.32 -15.00
N GLN A 103 43.83 14.64 -15.77
CA GLN A 103 43.54 15.03 -17.15
C GLN A 103 42.65 16.27 -17.05
N ILE A 104 43.30 17.43 -16.93
CA ILE A 104 42.71 18.71 -17.30
C ILE A 104 42.31 18.53 -18.76
N SER A 105 41.05 18.17 -18.98
CA SER A 105 40.46 18.25 -20.30
C SER A 105 40.49 19.73 -20.67
N LEU A 106 41.53 20.14 -21.40
CA LEU A 106 41.74 21.47 -21.98
C LEU A 106 40.62 21.89 -22.96
N PHE A 107 39.56 21.07 -23.05
CA PHE A 107 38.32 21.27 -23.77
C PHE A 107 37.07 21.14 -22.88
N SER A 108 37.12 21.49 -21.59
CA SER A 108 35.90 21.54 -20.75
C SER A 108 35.04 22.77 -21.07
N GLN A 109 34.55 22.84 -22.31
CA GLN A 109 33.32 23.57 -22.62
C GLN A 109 32.26 23.10 -21.64
N LYS A 110 31.65 24.02 -20.87
CA LYS A 110 30.52 23.82 -19.94
C LYS A 110 29.81 22.49 -20.19
N ILE A 111 30.28 21.43 -19.52
CA ILE A 111 29.83 20.07 -19.81
C ILE A 111 28.40 20.00 -19.27
N MET A 112 27.43 19.86 -20.19
CA MET A 112 26.07 19.46 -19.82
C MET A 112 26.19 18.23 -18.92
N PRO A 113 25.44 18.14 -17.81
CA PRO A 113 25.51 16.97 -16.95
C PRO A 113 25.32 15.72 -17.81
N PRO A 114 26.20 14.71 -17.68
CA PRO A 114 26.16 13.54 -18.53
C PRO A 114 24.77 12.91 -18.47
N ALA A 115 24.16 12.71 -19.64
CA ALA A 115 22.82 12.18 -19.74
C ALA A 115 22.86 10.68 -19.42
N LEU A 116 22.00 10.25 -18.48
CA LEU A 116 21.71 8.83 -18.33
C LEU A 116 21.05 8.35 -19.63
N ASN A 117 21.48 7.19 -20.13
CA ASN A 117 20.89 6.61 -21.32
C ASN A 117 19.38 6.46 -21.10
N SER A 118 18.59 7.15 -21.91
CA SER A 118 17.14 7.04 -21.93
C SER A 118 16.75 5.61 -22.26
N ARG A 119 16.48 4.81 -21.23
CA ARG A 119 15.58 3.66 -21.37
C ARG A 119 14.21 4.27 -21.72
N GLY A 120 13.50 3.69 -22.68
CA GLY A 120 12.18 4.20 -23.11
C GLY A 120 11.21 4.38 -21.93
N PRO A 121 10.00 4.94 -22.14
CA PRO A 121 9.10 5.26 -21.04
C PRO A 121 8.85 4.02 -20.17
N ILE A 122 9.26 4.08 -18.90
CA ILE A 122 8.99 3.07 -17.88
C ILE A 122 7.79 3.56 -17.08
N ASN A 123 6.75 2.74 -17.03
CA ASN A 123 5.57 3.01 -16.21
C ASN A 123 5.95 3.03 -14.72
N GLU A 124 5.24 3.84 -13.94
CA GLU A 124 5.41 3.85 -12.49
C GLU A 124 4.98 2.49 -11.88
N TRP A 125 5.56 2.18 -10.72
CA TRP A 125 5.11 1.07 -9.89
C TRP A 125 3.63 1.18 -9.54
N SER A 126 3.00 0.03 -9.29
CA SER A 126 1.65 0.02 -8.72
C SER A 126 1.62 0.72 -7.36
N GLN A 127 0.47 1.22 -6.96
CA GLN A 127 0.32 1.88 -5.65
C GLN A 127 0.73 0.97 -4.49
N ASN A 128 0.42 -0.34 -4.57
CA ASN A 128 0.83 -1.30 -3.54
C ASN A 128 2.36 -1.43 -3.45
N GLU A 129 3.06 -1.45 -4.59
CA GLU A 129 4.53 -1.48 -4.63
C GLU A 129 5.13 -0.19 -4.09
N LEU A 130 4.59 0.99 -4.46
CA LEU A 130 5.02 2.28 -3.92
C LEU A 130 4.91 2.32 -2.40
N LEU A 131 3.77 1.89 -1.85
CA LEU A 131 3.55 1.83 -0.40
C LEU A 131 4.46 0.81 0.28
N SER A 132 4.69 -0.35 -0.35
CA SER A 132 5.62 -1.36 0.16
C SER A 132 7.05 -0.81 0.25
N PHE A 133 7.52 -0.11 -0.78
CA PHE A 133 8.83 0.53 -0.80
C PHE A 133 8.93 1.71 0.17
N GLU A 134 7.86 2.49 0.34
CA GLU A 134 7.78 3.55 1.34
C GLU A 134 7.91 2.97 2.75
N LYS A 135 7.15 1.93 3.08
CA LYS A 135 7.24 1.21 4.36
C LYS A 135 8.62 0.60 4.57
N GLU A 136 9.23 0.02 3.54
CA GLU A 136 10.60 -0.53 3.62
C GLU A 136 11.63 0.55 3.99
N ALA A 137 11.55 1.72 3.34
CA ALA A 137 12.53 2.79 3.47
C ALA A 137 12.29 3.69 4.70
N LEU A 138 11.04 3.89 5.10
CA LEU A 138 10.64 4.83 6.16
C LEU A 138 10.12 4.14 7.42
N GLY A 139 9.65 2.90 7.30
CA GLY A 139 9.05 2.12 8.39
C GLY A 139 7.54 2.29 8.55
N PHE A 140 6.93 3.26 7.88
CA PHE A 140 5.51 3.59 7.95
C PHE A 140 5.05 4.23 6.63
N PHE A 141 3.73 4.36 6.46
CA PHE A 141 3.12 4.97 5.29
C PHE A 141 2.95 6.48 5.50
N ILE A 142 3.40 7.29 4.54
CA ILE A 142 3.27 8.76 4.55
C ILE A 142 2.32 9.22 3.44
N THR A 143 2.45 8.63 2.25
CA THR A 143 1.77 9.16 1.06
C THR A 143 0.29 8.75 1.02
N ALA A 144 -0.02 7.51 1.41
CA ALA A 144 -1.38 6.98 1.48
C ALA A 144 -1.43 5.79 2.45
N HIS A 145 -2.58 5.52 3.06
CA HIS A 145 -2.75 4.34 3.90
C HIS A 145 -3.21 3.14 3.05
N PRO A 146 -2.74 1.90 3.29
CA PRO A 146 -3.19 0.73 2.52
C PRO A 146 -4.70 0.44 2.57
N LEU A 147 -5.40 1.02 3.56
CA LEU A 147 -6.85 0.96 3.67
C LEU A 147 -7.58 1.93 2.73
N ASP A 148 -6.89 2.88 2.10
CA ASP A 148 -7.52 3.94 1.31
C ASP A 148 -8.32 3.40 0.13
N LYS A 149 -7.84 2.30 -0.48
CA LYS A 149 -8.55 1.60 -1.55
C LYS A 149 -9.86 0.94 -1.12
N TYR A 150 -10.14 0.82 0.18
CA TYR A 150 -11.31 0.13 0.71
C TYR A 150 -12.28 1.06 1.44
N GLU A 151 -12.09 2.37 1.39
CA GLU A 151 -12.81 3.34 2.22
C GLU A 151 -14.34 3.17 2.20
N ARG A 152 -14.91 2.83 1.04
CA ARG A 152 -16.36 2.63 0.90
C ARG A 152 -16.79 1.30 1.51
N GLU A 153 -15.98 0.28 1.33
CA GLU A 153 -16.24 -1.11 1.69
C GLU A 153 -15.97 -1.40 3.17
N LEU A 154 -15.08 -0.63 3.82
CA LEU A 154 -14.71 -0.80 5.23
C LEU A 154 -15.91 -0.74 6.18
N ARG A 155 -16.93 0.05 5.83
CA ARG A 155 -18.19 0.15 6.59
C ARG A 155 -18.93 -1.19 6.70
N ARG A 156 -18.67 -2.14 5.79
CA ARG A 156 -19.21 -3.51 5.85
C ARG A 156 -18.48 -4.40 6.85
N ILE A 157 -17.25 -4.05 7.24
CA ILE A 157 -16.45 -4.80 8.23
C ILE A 157 -16.69 -4.27 9.63
N SER A 158 -16.53 -2.96 9.82
CA SER A 158 -16.66 -2.32 11.12
C SER A 158 -17.17 -0.89 11.02
N LYS A 159 -17.85 -0.48 12.09
CA LYS A 159 -18.23 0.91 12.35
C LYS A 159 -17.30 1.60 13.34
N LEU A 160 -16.41 0.84 14.00
CA LEU A 160 -15.45 1.33 14.98
C LEU A 160 -14.09 1.51 14.33
N THR A 161 -13.39 2.57 14.75
CA THR A 161 -11.97 2.81 14.47
C THR A 161 -11.15 2.57 15.73
N THR A 162 -9.82 2.61 15.61
CA THR A 162 -8.93 2.54 16.79
C THR A 162 -9.19 3.64 17.80
N ALA A 163 -9.59 4.84 17.36
CA ALA A 163 -9.91 5.96 18.24
C ALA A 163 -11.18 5.76 19.09
N ASP A 164 -12.11 4.91 18.64
CA ASP A 164 -13.34 4.60 19.38
C ASP A 164 -13.11 3.58 20.51
N LEU A 165 -12.07 2.74 20.38
CA LEU A 165 -11.86 1.58 21.26
C LEU A 165 -11.68 1.94 22.74
N PRO A 166 -10.94 2.99 23.13
CA PRO A 166 -10.79 3.34 24.55
C PRO A 166 -12.11 3.70 25.25
N SER A 167 -13.14 4.12 24.49
CA SER A 167 -14.47 4.46 25.02
C SER A 167 -15.48 3.32 24.89
N ALA A 168 -15.11 2.21 24.25
CA ALA A 168 -15.99 1.07 24.07
C ALA A 168 -16.07 0.21 25.35
N PRO A 169 -17.19 -0.50 25.59
CA PRO A 169 -17.33 -1.32 26.79
C PRO A 169 -16.27 -2.43 26.86
N ASP A 170 -15.64 -2.57 28.02
CA ASP A 170 -14.72 -3.68 28.29
C ASP A 170 -15.39 -5.04 28.07
N GLY A 171 -14.63 -5.99 27.53
CA GLY A 171 -15.07 -7.33 27.21
C GLY A 171 -16.01 -7.45 26.01
N SER A 172 -16.35 -6.34 25.34
CA SER A 172 -17.16 -6.35 24.13
C SER A 172 -16.43 -7.01 22.96
N GLN A 173 -17.20 -7.53 22.01
CA GLN A 173 -16.67 -8.09 20.77
C GLN A 173 -16.53 -6.98 19.72
N VAL A 174 -15.32 -6.79 19.20
CA VAL A 174 -15.01 -5.76 18.21
C VAL A 174 -14.51 -6.38 16.92
N ARG A 175 -14.72 -5.66 15.82
CA ARG A 175 -14.08 -5.92 14.53
C ARG A 175 -13.36 -4.68 14.10
N LEU A 176 -12.17 -4.81 13.54
CA LEU A 176 -11.42 -3.70 12.98
C LEU A 176 -10.77 -4.14 11.66
N ALA A 177 -10.63 -3.21 10.73
CA ALA A 177 -9.79 -3.40 9.56
C ALA A 177 -8.53 -2.58 9.74
N GLY A 178 -7.37 -3.17 9.48
CA GLY A 178 -6.10 -2.51 9.72
C GLY A 178 -4.94 -3.19 9.02
N VAL A 179 -3.75 -2.61 9.18
CA VAL A 179 -2.49 -3.17 8.73
C VAL A 179 -1.69 -3.62 9.95
N ILE A 180 -1.04 -4.77 9.85
CA ILE A 180 -0.25 -5.33 10.96
C ILE A 180 1.16 -4.74 10.93
N HIS A 181 1.63 -4.27 12.08
CA HIS A 181 2.98 -3.75 12.29
C HIS A 181 3.55 -4.25 13.63
N ALA A 182 4.87 -4.12 13.79
CA ALA A 182 5.58 -4.38 15.04
C ALA A 182 5.28 -5.76 15.70
N VAL A 183 5.20 -6.82 14.88
CA VAL A 183 4.98 -8.20 15.35
C VAL A 183 6.12 -8.63 16.29
N LYS A 184 5.77 -9.09 17.48
CA LYS A 184 6.69 -9.64 18.49
C LYS A 184 6.23 -11.04 18.87
N LEU A 185 7.13 -12.02 18.70
CA LEU A 185 6.92 -13.39 19.17
C LEU A 185 7.37 -13.53 20.62
N LYS A 186 6.51 -14.15 21.43
CA LYS A 186 6.73 -14.36 22.86
C LYS A 186 6.37 -15.81 23.22
N ASN A 187 6.90 -16.31 24.33
CA ASN A 187 6.50 -17.59 24.88
C ASN A 187 5.67 -17.35 26.14
N ASN A 188 4.58 -18.10 26.32
CA ASN A 188 3.85 -18.11 27.57
C ASN A 188 4.59 -18.94 28.64
N LYS A 189 4.04 -19.00 29.87
CA LYS A 189 4.63 -19.78 30.98
C LYS A 189 4.78 -21.28 30.67
N ALA A 190 3.99 -21.81 29.75
CA ALA A 190 4.04 -23.21 29.31
C ALA A 190 4.98 -23.42 28.09
N GLY A 191 5.74 -22.40 27.69
CA GLY A 191 6.67 -22.46 26.55
C GLY A 191 6.00 -22.39 25.17
N LYS A 192 4.68 -22.22 25.09
CA LYS A 192 3.96 -22.09 23.81
C LYS A 192 4.12 -20.69 23.25
N ARG A 193 4.40 -20.59 21.95
CA ARG A 193 4.56 -19.32 21.23
C ARG A 193 3.22 -18.61 21.04
N TYR A 194 3.22 -17.29 21.20
CA TYR A 194 2.11 -16.39 20.89
C TYR A 194 2.68 -15.10 20.29
N ALA A 195 1.83 -14.30 19.64
CA ALA A 195 2.24 -13.04 19.04
C ALA A 195 1.52 -11.85 19.67
N THR A 196 2.24 -10.75 19.82
CA THR A 196 1.67 -9.41 20.05
C THR A 196 2.05 -8.52 18.88
N PHE A 197 1.12 -7.76 18.33
CA PHE A 197 1.37 -6.87 17.20
C PHE A 197 0.50 -5.61 17.31
N GLN A 198 0.84 -4.58 16.55
CA GLN A 198 0.04 -3.36 16.43
C GLN A 198 -0.84 -3.48 15.18
N LEU A 199 -2.14 -3.22 15.35
CA LEU A 199 -3.07 -3.07 14.23
C LEU A 199 -3.30 -1.58 14.00
N GLU A 200 -2.93 -1.11 12.82
CA GLU A 200 -3.01 0.31 12.41
C GLU A 200 -4.19 0.54 11.47
N ASP A 201 -5.03 1.51 11.80
CA ASP A 201 -5.98 2.12 10.87
C ASP A 201 -5.63 3.61 10.66
N ARG A 202 -6.52 4.37 10.01
CA ARG A 202 -6.28 5.79 9.74
C ARG A 202 -6.28 6.68 10.99
N GLU A 203 -6.90 6.23 12.07
CA GLU A 203 -7.09 7.01 13.29
C GLU A 203 -6.01 6.72 14.34
N GLY A 204 -5.30 5.60 14.21
CA GLY A 204 -4.25 5.22 15.14
C GLY A 204 -3.93 3.74 15.14
N THR A 205 -3.40 3.27 16.28
CA THR A 205 -2.93 1.90 16.47
C THR A 205 -3.50 1.29 17.73
N VAL A 206 -3.81 0.00 17.70
CA VAL A 206 -4.20 -0.78 18.88
C VAL A 206 -3.35 -2.04 19.01
N GLU A 207 -2.96 -2.40 20.24
CA GLU A 207 -2.25 -3.66 20.48
C GLU A 207 -3.21 -4.85 20.34
N CYS A 208 -2.80 -5.86 19.59
CA CYS A 208 -3.50 -7.13 19.45
C CYS A 208 -2.66 -8.26 20.01
N ILE A 209 -3.32 -9.20 20.70
CA ILE A 209 -2.72 -10.41 21.25
C ILE A 209 -3.33 -11.63 20.56
N ALA A 210 -2.51 -12.40 19.85
CA ALA A 210 -2.87 -13.70 19.32
C ALA A 210 -2.27 -14.79 20.21
N TRP A 211 -3.08 -15.38 21.09
CA TRP A 211 -2.69 -16.51 21.93
C TRP A 211 -2.30 -17.74 21.10
N PRO A 212 -1.60 -18.75 21.67
CA PRO A 212 -0.92 -19.78 20.86
C PRO A 212 -1.78 -20.48 19.80
N GLU A 213 -3.03 -20.81 20.12
CA GLU A 213 -3.95 -21.45 19.18
C GLU A 213 -4.33 -20.50 18.03
N THR A 214 -4.68 -19.25 18.35
CA THR A 214 -4.96 -18.20 17.37
C THR A 214 -3.72 -17.89 16.52
N TYR A 215 -2.55 -17.73 17.13
CA TYR A 215 -1.30 -17.45 16.43
C TYR A 215 -0.96 -18.57 15.45
N GLN A 216 -1.01 -19.84 15.90
CA GLN A 216 -0.74 -20.98 15.03
C GLN A 216 -1.70 -21.04 13.83
N LYS A 217 -2.97 -20.69 14.04
CA LYS A 217 -3.98 -20.67 12.97
C LYS A 217 -3.75 -19.55 11.95
N TYR A 218 -3.27 -18.39 12.38
CA TYR A 218 -3.18 -17.18 11.56
C TYR A 218 -1.74 -16.69 11.33
N GLU A 219 -0.72 -17.51 11.58
CA GLU A 219 0.70 -17.18 11.48
C GLU A 219 1.05 -16.53 10.13
N SER A 220 0.59 -17.12 9.02
CA SER A 220 0.83 -16.60 7.67
C SER A 220 0.17 -15.25 7.43
N THR A 221 -1.00 -15.00 8.03
CA THR A 221 -1.72 -13.72 7.89
C THR A 221 -1.08 -12.64 8.76
N ILE A 222 -0.61 -13.01 9.96
CA ILE A 222 0.11 -12.10 10.88
C ILE A 222 1.46 -11.68 10.30
N ALA A 223 2.15 -12.58 9.61
CA ALA A 223 3.43 -12.29 8.96
C ALA A 223 3.29 -11.50 7.64
N GLY A 224 2.06 -11.35 7.12
CA GLY A 224 1.80 -10.65 5.87
C GLY A 224 1.77 -9.13 6.03
N ASP A 225 2.08 -8.41 4.93
CA ASP A 225 2.00 -6.95 4.85
C ASP A 225 0.66 -6.43 4.30
N MET A 226 -0.28 -7.34 4.03
CA MET A 226 -1.58 -7.00 3.46
C MET A 226 -2.57 -6.56 4.53
N PRO A 227 -3.51 -5.64 4.23
CA PRO A 227 -4.59 -5.30 5.14
C PRO A 227 -5.40 -6.52 5.58
N VAL A 228 -5.83 -6.50 6.84
CA VAL A 228 -6.57 -7.57 7.49
C VAL A 228 -7.86 -7.05 8.12
N ALA A 229 -8.83 -7.93 8.27
CA ALA A 229 -9.95 -7.76 9.19
C ALA A 229 -9.68 -8.62 10.44
N ALA A 230 -9.56 -7.96 11.59
CA ALA A 230 -9.40 -8.57 12.90
C ALA A 230 -10.75 -8.58 13.62
N LYS A 231 -11.04 -9.68 14.32
CA LYS A 231 -12.15 -9.81 15.24
C LYS A 231 -11.61 -10.34 16.55
N GLY A 232 -12.06 -9.75 17.65
CA GLY A 232 -11.61 -10.17 18.97
C GLY A 232 -12.40 -9.57 20.11
N LYS A 233 -12.06 -10.02 21.31
CA LYS A 233 -12.56 -9.44 22.55
C LYS A 233 -11.72 -8.23 22.90
N LEU A 234 -12.37 -7.10 23.12
CA LEU A 234 -11.74 -5.90 23.64
C LEU A 234 -11.45 -6.09 25.14
N ASP A 235 -10.25 -5.70 25.54
CA ASP A 235 -9.76 -5.69 26.92
C ASP A 235 -9.27 -4.28 27.22
N VAL A 236 -10.04 -3.54 28.02
CA VAL A 236 -9.81 -2.13 28.33
C VAL A 236 -9.49 -1.98 29.81
N ASP A 237 -8.37 -1.32 30.10
CA ASP A 237 -7.99 -0.88 31.44
C ASP A 237 -7.88 0.66 31.51
N GLU A 238 -7.50 1.22 32.67
CA GLU A 238 -7.40 2.68 32.86
C GLU A 238 -6.30 3.33 31.98
N GLU A 239 -5.33 2.56 31.49
CA GLU A 239 -4.16 3.07 30.75
C GLU A 239 -4.17 2.72 29.26
N ARG A 240 -4.88 1.66 28.84
CA ARG A 240 -4.84 1.15 27.46
C ARG A 240 -6.08 0.34 27.06
N ALA A 241 -6.30 0.26 25.76
CA ALA A 241 -7.20 -0.69 25.12
C ALA A 241 -6.39 -1.68 24.27
N GLN A 242 -6.69 -2.97 24.38
CA GLN A 242 -6.09 -4.02 23.57
C GLN A 242 -7.13 -5.01 23.05
N ILE A 243 -6.82 -5.70 21.96
CA ILE A 243 -7.71 -6.71 21.36
C ILE A 243 -7.11 -8.10 21.57
N ILE A 244 -7.83 -8.94 22.30
CA ILE A 244 -7.55 -10.38 22.36
C ILE A 244 -8.15 -11.00 21.09
N LEU A 245 -7.28 -11.46 20.19
CA LEU A 245 -7.66 -11.88 18.85
C LEU A 245 -8.35 -13.23 18.85
N ASP A 246 -9.55 -13.29 18.27
CA ASP A 246 -10.30 -14.53 18.03
C ASP A 246 -10.12 -15.00 16.58
N GLU A 247 -10.15 -14.04 15.64
CA GLU A 247 -10.15 -14.31 14.22
C GLU A 247 -9.43 -13.21 13.43
N LEU A 248 -8.67 -13.63 12.43
CA LEU A 248 -7.94 -12.74 11.54
C LEU A 248 -8.11 -13.23 10.10
N ARG A 249 -8.39 -12.32 9.17
CA ARG A 249 -8.51 -12.67 7.75
C ARG A 249 -7.92 -11.58 6.87
N PRO A 250 -7.41 -11.92 5.68
CA PRO A 250 -7.12 -10.92 4.65
C PRO A 250 -8.36 -10.06 4.38
N LEU A 251 -8.19 -8.75 4.31
CA LEU A 251 -9.31 -7.80 4.23
C LEU A 251 -10.16 -8.03 2.98
N GLY A 252 -9.57 -8.32 1.82
CA GLY A 252 -10.31 -8.61 0.58
C GLY A 252 -11.24 -9.82 0.71
N ALA A 253 -10.80 -10.88 1.39
CA ALA A 253 -11.63 -12.06 1.64
C ALA A 253 -12.78 -11.71 2.62
N ALA A 254 -12.46 -11.01 3.70
CA ALA A 254 -13.46 -10.56 4.67
C ALA A 254 -14.51 -9.64 4.03
N LEU A 255 -14.11 -8.76 3.12
CA LEU A 255 -15.01 -7.88 2.38
C LEU A 255 -15.93 -8.64 1.44
N THR A 256 -15.40 -9.63 0.72
CA THR A 256 -16.19 -10.48 -0.17
C THR A 256 -17.25 -11.27 0.60
N GLU A 257 -16.90 -11.83 1.74
CA GLU A 257 -17.83 -12.59 2.60
C GLU A 257 -18.85 -11.72 3.33
N ALA A 258 -18.52 -10.45 3.58
CA ALA A 258 -19.44 -9.51 4.20
C ALA A 258 -20.64 -9.17 3.29
N VAL A 259 -20.48 -9.32 1.97
CA VAL A 259 -21.56 -9.06 1.00
C VAL A 259 -22.66 -10.11 1.13
N ARG A 260 -23.87 -9.66 1.44
CA ARG A 260 -25.06 -10.51 1.53
C ARG A 260 -25.89 -10.46 0.27
N GLU A 261 -25.91 -9.33 -0.43
CA GLU A 261 -26.68 -9.16 -1.64
C GLU A 261 -25.82 -8.55 -2.76
N VAL A 262 -25.96 -9.08 -3.95
CA VAL A 262 -25.40 -8.53 -5.18
C VAL A 262 -26.57 -8.15 -6.07
N ARG A 263 -26.63 -6.87 -6.46
CA ARG A 263 -27.64 -6.36 -7.39
C ARG A 263 -26.99 -6.18 -8.74
N ILE A 264 -27.54 -6.83 -9.75
CA ILE A 264 -27.07 -6.76 -11.13
C ILE A 264 -28.13 -6.00 -11.93
N ARG A 265 -27.74 -4.91 -12.57
CA ARG A 265 -28.65 -4.01 -13.30
C ARG A 265 -28.38 -4.14 -14.80
N ALA A 266 -29.39 -4.56 -15.55
CA ALA A 266 -29.29 -4.79 -16.98
C ALA A 266 -30.51 -4.24 -17.74
N PRO A 267 -30.34 -3.65 -18.93
CA PRO A 267 -31.48 -3.24 -19.76
C PRO A 267 -32.17 -4.48 -20.31
N ARG A 268 -33.50 -4.40 -20.48
CA ARG A 268 -34.29 -5.47 -21.10
C ARG A 268 -33.74 -5.91 -22.46
N GLY A 269 -33.20 -4.99 -23.27
CA GLY A 269 -32.63 -5.28 -24.58
C GLY A 269 -31.41 -6.23 -24.51
N ARG A 270 -30.51 -6.00 -23.55
CA ARG A 270 -29.32 -6.85 -23.31
C ARG A 270 -29.70 -8.28 -22.92
N ILE A 271 -30.66 -8.39 -22.00
CA ILE A 271 -31.23 -9.68 -21.60
C ILE A 271 -31.91 -10.40 -22.77
N ALA A 272 -32.58 -9.67 -23.68
CA ALA A 272 -33.19 -10.23 -24.89
C ALA A 272 -32.17 -10.88 -25.84
N ASN A 273 -30.99 -10.28 -25.91
CA ASN A 273 -29.96 -10.62 -26.89
C ASN A 273 -29.04 -11.78 -26.46
N GLY A 274 -29.45 -12.56 -25.45
CA GLY A 274 -28.75 -13.78 -25.04
C GLY A 274 -27.75 -13.62 -23.90
N GLU A 275 -27.49 -12.39 -23.43
CA GLU A 275 -26.57 -12.16 -22.29
C GLU A 275 -27.06 -12.82 -20.99
N LEU A 276 -28.37 -13.09 -20.87
CA LEU A 276 -28.90 -13.85 -19.72
C LEU A 276 -28.23 -15.22 -19.54
N ILE A 277 -27.89 -15.88 -20.65
CA ILE A 277 -27.20 -17.18 -20.62
C ILE A 277 -25.77 -16.99 -20.12
N GLN A 278 -25.07 -15.96 -20.58
CA GLN A 278 -23.71 -15.64 -20.17
C GLN A 278 -23.65 -15.25 -18.69
N ILE A 279 -24.60 -14.42 -18.21
CA ILE A 279 -24.74 -14.08 -16.79
C ILE A 279 -24.95 -15.38 -16.00
N LYS A 280 -25.87 -16.24 -16.42
CA LYS A 280 -26.15 -17.51 -15.74
C LYS A 280 -24.91 -18.40 -15.64
N GLU A 281 -24.11 -18.51 -16.69
CA GLU A 281 -22.86 -19.26 -16.69
C GLU A 281 -21.81 -18.63 -15.76
N LEU A 282 -21.70 -17.31 -15.77
CA LEU A 282 -20.81 -16.56 -14.88
C LEU A 282 -21.17 -16.77 -13.40
N LEU A 283 -22.46 -16.66 -13.05
CA LEU A 283 -22.93 -16.91 -11.68
C LEU A 283 -22.55 -18.31 -11.20
N ARG A 284 -22.67 -19.33 -12.07
CA ARG A 284 -22.32 -20.72 -11.73
C ARG A 284 -20.82 -20.97 -11.57
N ARG A 285 -19.98 -20.18 -12.24
CA ARG A 285 -18.51 -20.25 -12.09
C ARG A 285 -18.03 -19.65 -10.77
N HIS A 286 -18.78 -18.70 -10.21
CA HIS A 286 -18.39 -17.92 -9.03
C HIS A 286 -19.21 -18.24 -7.79
N ASN A 287 -19.34 -19.53 -7.42
CA ASN A 287 -20.16 -19.95 -6.29
C ASN A 287 -19.76 -19.28 -4.95
N GLY A 288 -20.76 -18.90 -4.15
CA GLY A 288 -20.55 -18.34 -2.82
C GLY A 288 -21.83 -18.19 -2.01
N GLN A 289 -21.90 -17.19 -1.14
CA GLN A 289 -22.97 -17.05 -0.14
C GLN A 289 -23.96 -15.92 -0.45
N SER A 290 -23.58 -14.96 -1.29
CA SER A 290 -24.37 -13.75 -1.55
C SER A 290 -25.57 -14.05 -2.44
N LEU A 291 -26.73 -13.50 -2.07
CA LEU A 291 -27.95 -13.55 -2.88
C LEU A 291 -27.81 -12.64 -4.12
N ILE A 292 -28.43 -13.04 -5.23
CA ILE A 292 -28.45 -12.24 -6.46
C ILE A 292 -29.83 -11.66 -6.67
N TYR A 293 -29.90 -10.34 -6.82
CA TYR A 293 -31.05 -9.64 -7.37
C TYR A 293 -30.73 -9.17 -8.78
N LEU A 294 -31.46 -9.65 -9.77
CA LEU A 294 -31.38 -9.18 -11.14
C LEU A 294 -32.44 -8.10 -11.38
N HIS A 295 -31.98 -6.87 -11.57
CA HIS A 295 -32.79 -5.71 -11.90
C HIS A 295 -32.82 -5.52 -13.42
N ILE A 296 -33.99 -5.65 -14.02
CA ILE A 296 -34.20 -5.46 -15.45
C ILE A 296 -34.98 -4.16 -15.67
N TYR A 297 -34.34 -3.18 -16.30
CA TYR A 297 -34.98 -1.90 -16.63
C TYR A 297 -35.48 -1.86 -18.07
N PHE A 298 -36.61 -1.19 -18.26
CA PHE A 298 -37.30 -1.05 -19.54
C PHE A 298 -37.20 0.41 -20.04
N GLU A 299 -37.35 0.62 -21.35
CA GLU A 299 -37.27 1.96 -21.96
C GLU A 299 -38.37 2.91 -21.47
N ASP A 300 -39.50 2.37 -21.02
CA ASP A 300 -40.63 3.12 -20.45
C ASP A 300 -40.45 3.47 -18.96
N GLY A 301 -39.27 3.22 -18.39
CA GLY A 301 -38.92 3.53 -17.01
C GLY A 301 -39.37 2.50 -15.98
N ARG A 302 -40.03 1.40 -16.40
CA ARG A 302 -40.35 0.30 -15.48
C ARG A 302 -39.11 -0.49 -15.09
N GLU A 303 -39.17 -1.14 -13.93
CA GLU A 303 -38.14 -2.04 -13.42
C GLU A 303 -38.79 -3.35 -12.94
N ALA A 304 -38.19 -4.48 -13.30
CA ALA A 304 -38.53 -5.79 -12.77
C ALA A 304 -37.35 -6.34 -11.98
N ILE A 305 -37.60 -6.77 -10.74
CA ILE A 305 -36.56 -7.27 -9.83
C ILE A 305 -36.79 -8.76 -9.59
N PHE A 306 -35.77 -9.57 -9.86
CA PHE A 306 -35.79 -11.02 -9.67
C PHE A 306 -34.78 -11.42 -8.60
N LEU A 307 -35.25 -11.97 -7.49
CA LEU A 307 -34.40 -12.72 -6.57
C LEU A 307 -34.12 -14.09 -7.19
N LEU A 308 -32.86 -14.36 -7.50
CA LEU A 308 -32.47 -15.66 -8.05
C LEU A 308 -32.38 -16.71 -6.94
N GLY A 309 -32.74 -17.95 -7.26
CA GLY A 309 -32.70 -19.05 -6.29
C GLY A 309 -31.28 -19.40 -5.83
N ASP A 310 -31.19 -20.16 -4.74
CA ASP A 310 -29.93 -20.45 -4.03
C ASP A 310 -28.83 -21.08 -4.91
N ALA A 311 -29.21 -21.77 -6.00
CA ALA A 311 -28.27 -22.33 -6.97
C ALA A 311 -27.44 -21.28 -7.74
N TYR A 312 -27.75 -19.99 -7.58
CA TYR A 312 -27.04 -18.87 -8.22
C TYR A 312 -26.35 -17.94 -7.23
N ARG A 313 -26.17 -18.36 -5.97
CA ARG A 313 -25.40 -17.57 -5.00
C ARG A 313 -23.95 -17.46 -5.40
N VAL A 314 -23.35 -16.29 -5.17
CA VAL A 314 -21.97 -16.01 -5.61
C VAL A 314 -21.06 -15.51 -4.50
N ALA A 315 -19.76 -15.62 -4.74
CA ALA A 315 -18.74 -14.86 -4.03
C ALA A 315 -18.35 -13.67 -4.93
N PRO A 316 -18.70 -12.42 -4.56
CA PRO A 316 -18.51 -11.26 -5.43
C PRO A 316 -17.07 -10.75 -5.36
N THR A 317 -16.14 -11.52 -5.93
CA THR A 317 -14.74 -11.11 -6.05
C THR A 317 -14.59 -9.95 -7.03
N GLU A 318 -13.49 -9.19 -6.95
CA GLU A 318 -13.21 -8.10 -7.90
C GLU A 318 -13.26 -8.58 -9.36
N GLY A 319 -12.73 -9.77 -9.65
CA GLY A 319 -12.79 -10.36 -10.99
C GLY A 319 -14.22 -10.68 -11.45
N PHE A 320 -15.09 -11.16 -10.56
CA PHE A 320 -16.50 -11.39 -10.88
C PHE A 320 -17.23 -10.10 -11.23
N VAL A 321 -17.01 -9.04 -10.44
CA VAL A 321 -17.59 -7.71 -10.69
C VAL A 321 -17.10 -7.17 -12.03
N ALA A 322 -15.79 -7.22 -12.29
CA ALA A 322 -15.20 -6.72 -13.53
C ALA A 322 -15.74 -7.44 -14.78
N GLU A 323 -15.90 -8.77 -14.73
CA GLU A 323 -16.44 -9.55 -15.86
C GLU A 323 -17.92 -9.21 -16.12
N LEU A 324 -18.74 -9.04 -15.08
CA LEU A 324 -20.13 -8.59 -15.22
C LEU A 324 -20.24 -7.18 -15.79
N GLU A 325 -19.43 -6.24 -15.30
CA GLU A 325 -19.48 -4.85 -15.76
C GLU A 325 -18.96 -4.69 -17.18
N GLN A 326 -17.97 -5.49 -17.57
CA GLN A 326 -17.51 -5.54 -18.96
C GLN A 326 -18.60 -6.06 -19.91
N MET A 327 -19.38 -7.05 -19.45
CA MET A 327 -20.50 -7.60 -20.21
C MET A 327 -21.65 -6.60 -20.33
N LEU A 328 -22.07 -6.00 -19.22
CA LEU A 328 -23.24 -5.14 -19.14
C LEU A 328 -22.90 -3.66 -19.37
N ALA A 329 -22.37 -3.04 -18.32
CA ALA A 329 -21.81 -1.68 -18.30
C ALA A 329 -21.09 -1.45 -16.96
N PRO A 330 -20.12 -0.52 -16.89
CA PRO A 330 -19.58 -0.02 -15.63
C PRO A 330 -20.69 0.51 -14.70
N GLY A 331 -20.64 0.15 -13.41
CA GLY A 331 -21.66 0.51 -12.42
C GLY A 331 -22.94 -0.34 -12.46
N SER A 332 -22.96 -1.41 -13.26
CA SER A 332 -24.08 -2.35 -13.34
C SER A 332 -24.19 -3.27 -12.11
N VAL A 333 -23.16 -3.35 -11.27
CA VAL A 333 -23.12 -4.24 -10.10
C VAL A 333 -23.02 -3.42 -8.82
N GLU A 334 -23.94 -3.67 -7.88
CA GLU A 334 -23.93 -3.06 -6.55
C GLU A 334 -23.84 -4.15 -5.48
N LEU A 335 -22.97 -3.95 -4.48
CA LEU A 335 -22.66 -4.93 -3.43
C LEU A 335 -23.13 -4.42 -2.06
N PHE A 336 -24.02 -5.17 -1.39
CA PHE A 336 -24.62 -4.80 -0.10
C PHE A 336 -24.21 -5.73 1.03
#